data_AF-A0A2H4VLC5-F1
#
_entry.id   AF-A0A2H4VLC5-F1
#
_cell.length_a   1.000
_cell.length_b   1.000
_cell.length_c   1.000
_cell.angle_alpha   90.00
_cell.angle_beta   90.00
_cell.angle_gamma   90.00
#
_symmetry.space_group_name_H-M   'P 1'
#
loop_
_entity.id
_entity.type
_entity.pdbx_description
1 polymer ?
#
loop_
_entity_poly.entity_id
_entity_poly.type
_entity_poly.pdbx_seq_one_letter_code
_entity_poly.pdbx_strand_id
1 'polypeptide(L)'
;MGFLGAYKQKSLIKKGNKFYKQRKYKEALECYDKAQDLDLLNNLLVWWNKGIVFSKLKNYPNAIECYDKVLDLDPNHFASLV
;
A
#
# COMPACT_ATOMS: atom_id res chain seq x y z
N MET A 1 -16.22 0.33 -17.45
CA MET A 1 -15.26 -0.55 -16.74
C MET A 1 -14.54 0.11 -15.56
N GLY A 2 -14.86 1.37 -15.15
CA GLY A 2 -14.11 2.07 -14.10
C GLY A 2 -14.48 1.79 -12.63
N PHE A 3 -15.70 1.34 -12.34
CA PHE A 3 -16.16 1.19 -10.94
C PHE A 3 -15.75 -0.13 -10.28
N LEU A 4 -15.90 -1.27 -10.98
CA LEU A 4 -15.60 -2.60 -10.43
C LEU A 4 -14.12 -2.76 -10.04
N GLY A 5 -13.20 -2.18 -10.82
CA GLY A 5 -11.77 -2.20 -10.51
C GLY A 5 -11.49 -1.53 -9.16
N ALA A 6 -12.06 -0.35 -8.91
CA ALA A 6 -11.84 0.41 -7.68
C ALA A 6 -12.39 -0.32 -6.45
N TYR A 7 -13.57 -0.94 -6.58
CA TYR A 7 -14.12 -1.80 -5.52
C TYR A 7 -13.22 -3.00 -5.23
N LYS A 8 -12.68 -3.65 -6.27
CA LYS A 8 -11.76 -4.78 -6.13
C LYS A 8 -10.45 -4.37 -5.46
N GLN A 9 -9.85 -3.25 -5.87
CA GLN A 9 -8.63 -2.71 -5.26
C GLN A 9 -8.85 -2.41 -3.77
N LYS A 10 -9.95 -1.72 -3.43
CA LYS A 10 -10.29 -1.41 -2.03
C LYS A 10 -10.50 -2.67 -1.19
N SER A 11 -11.12 -3.70 -1.76
CA SER A 11 -11.30 -5.00 -1.10
C SER A 11 -9.96 -5.68 -0.83
N LEU A 12 -9.04 -5.68 -1.80
CA LEU A 12 -7.69 -6.23 -1.64
C LEU A 12 -6.90 -5.50 -0.56
N ILE A 13 -6.94 -4.17 -0.51
CA ILE A 13 -6.31 -3.37 0.55
C ILE A 13 -6.87 -3.76 1.93
N LYS A 14 -8.20 -3.84 2.06
CA LYS A 14 -8.84 -4.27 3.32
C LYS A 14 -8.42 -5.68 3.74
N LYS A 15 -8.29 -6.60 2.78
CA LYS A 15 -7.83 -7.97 3.02
C LYS A 15 -6.36 -7.99 3.47
N GLY A 16 -5.50 -7.22 2.81
CA GLY A 16 -4.10 -7.03 3.21
C GLY A 16 -3.98 -6.49 4.64
N ASN A 17 -4.77 -5.48 4.99
CA ASN A 17 -4.79 -4.91 6.35
C ASN A 17 -5.21 -5.94 7.40
N LYS A 18 -6.13 -6.86 7.07
CA LYS A 18 -6.52 -7.96 7.95
C LYS A 18 -5.36 -8.92 8.18
N PHE A 19 -4.63 -9.29 7.13
CA PHE A 19 -3.44 -10.14 7.26
C PHE A 19 -2.32 -9.43 8.04
N TYR A 20 -2.10 -8.14 7.81
CA TYR A 20 -1.16 -7.34 8.59
C TYR A 20 -1.47 -7.36 10.09
N LYS A 21 -2.73 -7.18 10.48
CA LYS A 21 -3.17 -7.29 11.89
C LYS A 21 -2.92 -8.69 12.47
N GLN A 22 -2.95 -9.72 11.64
CA GLN A 22 -2.61 -11.10 12.02
C GLN A 22 -1.10 -11.38 11.99
N ARG A 23 -0.25 -10.38 11.72
CA ARG A 23 1.20 -10.51 11.52
C ARG A 23 1.60 -11.43 10.34
N LYS A 24 0.65 -11.69 9.45
CA LYS A 24 0.83 -12.44 8.20
C LYS A 24 1.34 -11.49 7.11
N TYR A 25 2.60 -11.10 7.25
CA TYR A 25 3.18 -10.02 6.44
C TYR A 25 3.35 -10.38 4.96
N LYS A 26 3.67 -11.64 4.65
CA LYS A 26 3.80 -12.10 3.26
C LYS A 26 2.45 -12.05 2.53
N GLU A 27 1.40 -12.58 3.16
CA GLU A 27 0.05 -12.57 2.61
C GLU A 27 -0.54 -11.16 2.52
N ALA A 28 -0.12 -10.25 3.43
CA ALA A 28 -0.46 -8.84 3.34
C ALA A 28 0.18 -8.20 2.09
N LEU A 29 1.48 -8.43 1.85
CA LEU A 29 2.18 -7.93 0.65
C LEU A 29 1.55 -8.45 -0.63
N GLU A 30 1.24 -9.75 -0.73
CA GLU A 30 0.56 -10.31 -1.91
C GLU A 30 -0.79 -9.64 -2.21
N CYS A 31 -1.54 -9.27 -1.16
CA CYS A 31 -2.80 -8.54 -1.34
C CYS A 31 -2.56 -7.13 -1.86
N TYR A 32 -1.50 -6.46 -1.40
CA TYR A 32 -1.13 -5.14 -1.87
C TYR A 32 -0.54 -5.16 -3.29
N ASP A 33 0.26 -6.16 -3.65
CA ASP A 33 0.77 -6.34 -5.02
C ASP A 33 -0.38 -6.49 -6.01
N LYS A 34 -1.36 -7.35 -5.70
CA LYS A 34 -2.57 -7.48 -6.52
C LYS A 34 -3.42 -6.21 -6.58
N ALA A 35 -3.36 -5.37 -5.54
CA ALA A 35 -4.06 -4.08 -5.54
C ALA A 35 -3.30 -3.04 -6.39
N GLN A 36 -1.98 -3.12 -6.44
CA GLN A 36 -1.11 -2.28 -7.25
C GLN A 36 -1.28 -2.59 -8.74
N ASP A 37 -1.40 -3.87 -9.13
CA ASP A 37 -1.60 -4.31 -10.52
C ASP A 37 -2.88 -3.76 -11.17
N LEU A 38 -3.82 -3.29 -10.36
CA LEU A 38 -5.05 -2.67 -10.86
C LEU A 38 -4.84 -1.21 -11.31
N ASP A 39 -3.74 -0.58 -10.91
CA ASP A 39 -3.31 0.78 -11.24
C ASP A 39 -4.43 1.83 -11.14
N LEU A 40 -4.99 2.00 -9.94
CA LEU A 40 -6.13 2.89 -9.71
C LEU A 40 -5.81 3.96 -8.67
N LEU A 41 -6.73 4.92 -8.52
CA LEU A 41 -6.65 6.10 -7.65
C LEU A 41 -6.14 5.86 -6.21
N ASN A 42 -6.32 4.67 -5.63
CA ASN A 42 -5.82 4.38 -4.26
C ASN A 42 -4.40 3.81 -4.21
N ASN A 43 -3.60 3.94 -5.27
CA ASN A 43 -2.21 3.47 -5.30
C ASN A 43 -1.38 4.04 -4.14
N LEU A 44 -1.60 5.31 -3.74
CA LEU A 44 -0.96 5.93 -2.56
C LEU A 44 -1.13 5.06 -1.29
N LEU A 45 -2.36 4.61 -1.03
CA LEU A 45 -2.67 3.77 0.13
C LEU A 45 -1.99 2.38 0.03
N VAL A 46 -1.83 1.86 -1.19
CA VAL A 46 -1.15 0.58 -1.42
C VAL A 46 0.33 0.71 -1.06
N TRP A 47 1.02 1.71 -1.60
CA TRP A 47 2.44 1.98 -1.31
C TRP A 47 2.69 2.25 0.17
N TRP A 48 1.85 3.08 0.80
CA TRP A 48 1.92 3.36 2.23
C TRP A 48 1.84 2.09 3.08
N ASN A 49 0.85 1.22 2.80
CA ASN A 49 0.69 -0.02 3.54
C ASN A 49 1.83 -1.02 3.27
N LYS A 50 2.34 -1.12 2.04
CA LYS A 50 3.54 -1.93 1.74
C LYS A 50 4.75 -1.44 2.54
N GLY A 51 4.97 -0.12 2.60
CA GLY A 51 6.05 0.48 3.39
C GLY A 51 5.96 0.10 4.87
N ILE A 52 4.76 0.16 5.46
CA ILE A 52 4.53 -0.28 6.84
C ILE A 52 4.88 -1.77 7.02
N VAL A 53 4.46 -2.64 6.10
CA VAL A 53 4.78 -4.07 6.18
C VAL A 53 6.29 -4.31 6.08
N PHE A 54 6.98 -3.68 5.13
CA PHE A 54 8.42 -3.78 4.98
C PHE A 54 9.17 -3.29 6.23
N SER A 55 8.70 -2.20 6.84
CA SER A 55 9.22 -1.71 8.13
C SER A 55 9.05 -2.74 9.25
N LYS A 56 7.90 -3.42 9.34
CA LYS A 56 7.71 -4.54 10.30
C LYS A 56 8.59 -5.74 10.01
N LEU A 57 8.91 -6.00 8.75
CA LEU A 57 9.86 -7.03 8.34
C LEU A 57 11.32 -6.62 8.52
N LYS A 58 11.59 -5.41 9.02
CA LYS A 58 12.94 -4.80 9.11
C LYS A 58 13.64 -4.67 7.75
N ASN A 59 12.89 -4.71 6.66
CA ASN A 59 13.38 -4.40 5.34
C ASN A 59 13.23 -2.90 5.10
N TYR A 60 14.10 -2.13 5.74
CA TYR A 60 14.09 -0.68 5.66
C TYR A 60 14.33 -0.13 4.25
N PRO A 61 15.22 -0.71 3.42
CA PRO A 61 15.41 -0.23 2.04
C PRO A 61 14.11 -0.22 1.24
N ASN A 62 13.36 -1.32 1.24
CA ASN A 62 12.09 -1.40 0.51
C ASN A 62 10.99 -0.55 1.15
N ALA A 63 11.05 -0.34 2.47
CA ALA A 63 10.10 0.55 3.14
C ALA A 63 10.30 2.00 2.71
N ILE A 64 11.55 2.47 2.65
CA ILE A 64 11.91 3.81 2.18
C ILE A 64 11.45 4.00 0.74
N GLU A 65 11.77 3.06 -0.16
CA GLU A 65 11.32 3.15 -1.56
C GLU A 65 9.79 3.26 -1.68
N CYS A 66 9.04 2.51 -0.85
CA CYS A 66 7.59 2.63 -0.82
C CYS A 66 7.12 4.01 -0.34
N TYR A 67 7.78 4.60 0.66
CA TYR A 67 7.44 5.93 1.14
C TYR A 67 7.83 7.03 0.14
N ASP A 68 8.98 6.90 -0.52
CA ASP A 68 9.40 7.80 -1.60
C ASP A 68 8.37 7.78 -2.74
N LYS A 69 7.84 6.60 -3.10
CA LYS A 69 6.74 6.51 -4.07
C LYS A 69 5.46 7.21 -3.62
N VAL A 70 5.15 7.23 -2.32
CA VAL A 70 4.01 7.99 -1.81
C VAL A 70 4.27 9.49 -1.96
N LEU A 71 5.48 9.95 -1.67
CA LEU A 71 5.91 11.34 -1.83
C LEU A 71 5.90 11.78 -3.30
N ASP A 72 6.36 10.93 -4.22
CA ASP A 72 6.35 11.19 -5.66
C ASP A 72 4.93 11.35 -6.20
N LEU A 73 3.99 10.52 -5.73
CA LEU A 73 2.61 10.47 -6.21
C LEU A 73 1.74 11.59 -5.62
N ASP A 74 2.01 12.00 -4.38
CA ASP A 74 1.37 13.16 -3.76
C ASP A 74 2.40 13.93 -2.93
N PRO A 75 3.08 14.91 -3.56
CA PRO A 75 4.05 15.76 -2.88
C PRO A 75 3.45 16.54 -1.70
N ASN A 76 2.13 16.73 -1.68
CA ASN A 76 1.41 17.45 -0.61
C ASN A 76 0.99 16.53 0.54
N HIS A 77 1.11 15.21 0.40
CA HIS A 77 0.77 14.27 1.47
C HIS A 77 1.65 14.48 2.71
N PHE A 78 2.92 14.82 2.52
CA PHE A 78 3.84 15.13 3.62
C PHE A 78 3.81 16.59 4.05
N ALA A 79 3.53 17.53 3.12
CA ALA A 79 3.47 18.96 3.42
C ALA A 79 2.33 19.36 4.39
N SER A 80 1.40 18.46 4.67
CA SER A 80 0.32 18.65 5.66
C SER A 80 0.62 18.09 7.05
N LEU A 81 1.80 17.50 7.26
CA LEU A 81 2.27 16.94 8.54
C LEU A 81 3.31 17.82 9.25
N VAL A 82 3.59 19.02 8.74
CA VAL A 82 4.48 20.03 9.36
C VAL A 82 3.67 21.21 9.88
#